data_AF-A0A3M1QY50-F1
#
_entry.id   AF-A0A3M1QY50-F1
#
_cell.length_a   1.000
_cell.length_b   1.000
_cell.length_c   1.000
_cell.angle_alpha   90.00
_cell.angle_beta   90.00
_cell.angle_gamma   90.00
#
_symmetry.space_group_name_H-M   'P 1'
#
loop_
_entity.id
_entity.type
_entity.pdbx_description
1 polymer ?
#
loop_
_entity_poly.entity_id
_entity_poly.type
_entity_poly.pdbx_seq_one_letter_code
_entity_poly.pdbx_strand_id
1 'polypeptide(L)' 'MELRRFKRRTETYEQMRARVIAETSAWLTECLRHPELAVRIPTIVAGRGRFPRSLTPAFWDAILSE' A
#
# COMPACT_ATOMS: atom_id res chain seq x y z
N MET A 1 16.31 2.51 11.83
CA MET A 1 15.72 1.53 10.91
C MET A 1 16.70 1.35 9.75
N GLU A 2 17.38 0.22 9.65
CA GLU A 2 18.35 -0.01 8.58
C GLU A 2 17.61 -0.04 7.23
N LEU A 3 17.76 1.01 6.44
CA LEU A 3 17.42 1.00 5.02
C LEU A 3 18.34 0.00 4.34
N ARG A 4 17.91 -1.26 4.28
CA ARG A 4 18.57 -2.31 3.51
C ARG A 4 18.83 -1.74 2.12
N ARG A 5 20.12 -1.52 1.80
CA ARG A 5 20.59 -1.21 0.46
C ARG A 5 20.09 -2.32 -0.45
N PHE A 6 18.93 -2.12 -1.07
CA PHE A 6 18.44 -3.01 -2.11
C PHE A 6 19.44 -2.88 -3.25
N LYS A 7 20.35 -3.87 -3.37
CA LYS A 7 21.10 -4.08 -4.61
C LYS A 7 20.05 -4.10 -5.72
N ARG A 8 20.03 -3.10 -6.60
CA ARG A 8 19.20 -3.13 -7.80
C ARG A 8 19.58 -4.39 -8.56
N ARG A 9 18.71 -5.40 -8.49
CA ARG A 9 18.82 -6.57 -9.34
C ARG A 9 18.64 -6.08 -10.77
N THR A 10 19.56 -6.45 -11.65
CA THR A 10 19.35 -6.29 -13.09
C THR A 10 18.28 -7.28 -13.48
N GLU A 11 17.06 -6.81 -13.64
CA GLU A 11 15.91 -7.61 -14.04
C GLU A 11 15.28 -7.04 -15.31
N THR A 12 14.76 -7.91 -16.17
CA THR A 12 13.96 -7.48 -17.31
C THR A 12 12.61 -6.95 -16.82
N TYR A 13 11.92 -6.18 -17.67
CA TYR A 13 10.59 -5.69 -17.35
C TYR A 13 9.62 -6.82 -16.98
N GLU A 14 9.65 -7.94 -17.71
CA GLU A 14 8.80 -9.10 -17.43
C GLU A 14 9.11 -9.74 -16.07
N GLN A 15 10.40 -9.83 -15.71
CA GLN A 15 10.81 -10.36 -14.40
C GLN A 15 10.37 -9.45 -13.26
N MET A 16 10.54 -8.13 -13.42
CA MET A 16 10.05 -7.13 -12.46
C MET A 16 8.53 -7.24 -12.30
N ARG A 17 7.79 -7.29 -13.42
CA ARG A 17 6.33 -7.39 -13.42
C ARG A 17 5.87 -8.65 -12.71
N ALA A 18 6.46 -9.81 -13.03
CA ALA A 18 6.14 -11.07 -12.37
C ALA A 18 6.41 -11.02 -10.86
N ARG A 19 7.55 -10.42 -10.45
CA ARG A 19 7.88 -10.24 -9.02
C ARG A 19 6.85 -9.36 -8.32
N VAL A 20 6.55 -8.18 -8.88
CA VAL A 20 5.58 -7.24 -8.28
C VAL A 20 4.21 -7.90 -8.12
N ILE A 21 3.76 -8.65 -9.14
CA ILE A 21 2.49 -9.39 -9.05
C ILE A 21 2.56 -10.43 -7.93
N ALA A 22 3.62 -11.25 -7.86
CA ALA A 22 3.77 -12.27 -6.84
C ALA A 22 3.82 -11.70 -5.42
N GLU A 23 4.59 -10.63 -5.21
CA GLU A 23 4.68 -9.92 -3.92
C GLU A 23 3.32 -9.32 -3.52
N THR A 24 2.63 -8.69 -4.47
CA THR A 24 1.30 -8.12 -4.23
C THR A 24 0.29 -9.21 -3.89
N SER A 25 0.29 -10.33 -4.62
CA SER A 25 -0.59 -11.46 -4.34
C SER A 25 -0.32 -12.08 -2.97
N ALA A 26 0.95 -12.21 -2.57
CA ALA A 26 1.31 -12.70 -1.24
C ALA A 26 0.81 -11.75 -0.14
N TRP A 27 1.03 -10.45 -0.32
CA TRP A 27 0.53 -9.43 0.61
C TRP A 27 -0.98 -9.44 0.74
N LEU A 28 -1.71 -9.49 -0.39
CA LEU A 28 -3.18 -9.58 -0.38
C LEU A 28 -3.67 -10.84 0.32
N THR A 29 -3.01 -11.98 0.09
CA THR A 29 -3.34 -13.24 0.76
C THR A 29 -3.16 -13.12 2.27
N GLU A 30 -2.08 -12.49 2.71
CA GLU A 30 -1.81 -12.28 4.14
C GLU A 30 -2.84 -11.34 4.79
N CYS A 31 -3.17 -10.23 4.12
CA CYS A 31 -4.22 -9.30 4.58
C CYS A 31 -5.60 -9.97 4.67
N LEU A 32 -5.89 -10.97 3.83
CA LEU A 32 -7.12 -11.74 3.93
C LEU A 32 -7.12 -12.73 5.11
N ARG A 33 -5.95 -13.22 5.54
CA ARG A 33 -5.81 -14.07 6.73
C ARG A 33 -5.85 -13.28 8.03
N HIS A 34 -5.36 -12.04 7.98
CA HIS A 34 -5.27 -11.14 9.12
C HIS A 34 -6.10 -9.86 8.90
N PRO A 35 -7.45 -9.98 8.81
CA PRO A 35 -8.33 -8.84 8.55
C PRO A 35 -8.23 -7.76 9.64
N GLU A 36 -7.78 -8.11 10.86
CA GLU A 36 -7.50 -7.18 11.95
C GLU A 36 -6.37 -6.19 11.66
N LEU A 37 -5.46 -6.52 10.74
CA LEU A 37 -4.39 -5.63 10.28
C LEU A 37 -4.85 -4.71 9.14
N ALA A 38 -6.04 -4.92 8.59
CA ALA A 38 -6.55 -4.14 7.47
C ALA A 38 -7.01 -2.75 7.93
N VAL A 39 -6.33 -1.71 7.45
CA VAL A 39 -6.80 -0.32 7.62
C VAL A 39 -7.90 -0.05 6.59
N ARG A 40 -9.13 0.15 7.07
CA ARG A 40 -10.24 0.51 6.21
C ARG A 40 -10.14 1.98 5.83
N ILE A 41 -9.52 2.26 4.69
CA ILE A 41 -9.52 3.60 4.10
C ILE A 41 -10.93 3.86 3.55
N PRO A 42 -11.62 4.94 3.97
CA PRO A 42 -12.91 5.32 3.40
C PRO A 42 -12.78 5.56 1.90
N THR A 43 -13.44 4.75 1.09
CA THR A 43 -13.47 4.94 -0.36
C THR A 43 -14.50 6.01 -0.71
N ILE A 44 -14.02 7.13 -1.23
CA ILE A 44 -14.88 8.21 -1.73
C ILE A 44 -14.82 8.17 -3.25
N VAL A 45 -15.99 8.06 -3.89
CA VAL A 45 -16.10 8.05 -5.36
C VAL A 45 -15.55 9.37 -5.90
N ALA A 46 -14.58 9.27 -6.82
CA ALA A 46 -13.98 10.43 -7.49
C ALA A 46 -15.08 11.29 -8.14
N GLY A 47 -15.09 12.59 -7.83
CA GLY A 47 -16.07 13.55 -8.34
C GLY A 47 -17.46 13.50 -7.69
N ARG A 48 -17.73 12.60 -6.73
CA ARG A 48 -19.05 12.50 -6.07
C ARG A 48 -19.05 12.61 -4.55
N GLY A 49 -17.90 12.67 -3.89
CA GLY A 49 -17.86 12.88 -2.44
C GLY A 49 -16.91 13.98 -2.01
N ARG A 50 -17.25 14.61 -0.88
CA ARG A 50 -16.36 15.53 -0.17
C ARG A 50 -15.52 14.71 0.80
N PHE A 51 -14.20 14.82 0.70
CA PHE A 51 -13.30 14.25 1.69
C PHE A 51 -13.48 15.01 3.02
N PRO A 52 -14.07 14.40 4.07
CA PRO A 52 -14.34 15.10 5.31
C PRO A 52 -13.05 15.53 5.97
N ARG A 53 -13.00 16.75 6.50
CA ARG A 53 -11.82 17.24 7.24
C ARG A 53 -11.47 16.34 8.43
N SER A 54 -12.45 15.67 9.03
CA SER A 54 -12.24 14.68 10.09
C SER A 54 -11.46 13.42 9.66
N LEU A 55 -11.42 13.10 8.36
CA LEU A 55 -10.64 11.99 7.82
C LEU A 55 -9.22 12.39 7.38
N THR A 56 -8.90 13.69 7.46
CA THR A 56 -7.59 14.23 7.07
C THR A 56 -6.46 13.67 7.95
N PRO A 57 -6.57 13.62 9.30
CA PRO A 57 -5.52 13.02 10.12
C PRO A 57 -5.31 11.54 9.81
N ALA A 58 -6.38 10.75 9.75
CA ALA A 58 -6.29 9.31 9.47
C ALA A 58 -5.64 8.97 8.12
N PHE A 59 -5.77 9.85 7.12
CA PHE A 59 -5.19 9.64 5.80
C PHE A 59 -3.79 10.24 5.67
N TRP A 60 -3.58 11.46 6.15
CA TRP A 60 -2.31 12.17 5.98
C TRP A 60 -1.29 11.87 7.06
N ASP A 61 -1.70 11.58 8.30
CA ASP A 61 -0.75 11.23 9.36
C ASP A 61 0.03 9.98 8.96
N ALA A 62 -0.64 8.96 8.42
CA ALA A 62 0.03 7.75 7.92
C ALA A 62 1.02 8.02 6.76
N ILE A 63 0.85 9.10 5.99
CA ILE A 63 1.68 9.45 4.83
C ILE A 63 2.80 10.42 5.21
N LEU A 64 2.56 11.32 6.16
CA LEU A 64 3.45 12.44 6.50
C LEU A 64 4.25 12.24 7.79
N SER A 65 4.00 11.17 8.55
CA SER A 65 4.73 10.87 9.79
C SER A 65 5.97 9.97 9.61
N GLU A 66 6.45 9.79 8.37
CA GLU A 66 7.78 9.23 8.06
C GLU A 66 8.88 10.30 8.04
#